data_AF-A0A1F7QNV8-F1
#
_entry.id   AF-A0A1F7QNV8-F1
#
_cell.length_a   1.000
_cell.length_b   1.000
_cell.length_c   1.000
_cell.angle_alpha   90.00
_cell.angle_beta   90.00
_cell.angle_gamma   90.00
#
_symmetry.space_group_name_H-M   'P 1'
#
loop_
_entity.id
_entity.type
_entity.pdbx_description
1 polymer ?
#
loop_
_entity_poly.entity_id
_entity_poly.type
_entity_poly.pdbx_seq_one_letter_code
_entity_poly.pdbx_strand_id
1 'polypeptide(L)' 'MSELFFGRVGETDEARAQRVSRAAAICALCDVRERCLEKAIARREPWGVWGGEELERGKIIKNRRPRGRPPKNSTDSRLN' A
#
# COMPACT_ATOMS: atom_id res chain seq x y z
N MET A 1 5.30 -16.63 5.85
CA MET A 1 3.91 -16.12 5.79
C MET A 1 3.79 -14.68 6.28
N SER A 2 4.53 -14.23 7.30
CA SER A 2 4.50 -12.80 7.72
C SER A 2 5.04 -11.85 6.65
N GLU A 3 6.13 -12.20 5.97
CA GLU A 3 6.76 -11.35 4.93
C GLU A 3 5.87 -11.06 3.71
N LEU A 4 4.77 -11.79 3.52
CA LEU A 4 3.81 -11.54 2.45
C LEU A 4 2.91 -10.34 2.78
N PHE A 5 2.44 -10.27 4.02
CA PHE A 5 1.59 -9.17 4.50
C PHE A 5 2.43 -7.98 4.96
N PHE A 6 3.63 -8.24 5.45
CA PHE A 6 4.55 -7.26 6.03
C PHE A 6 5.79 -7.16 5.13
N GLY A 7 5.84 -6.13 4.28
CA GLY A 7 6.96 -5.88 3.38
C GLY A 7 8.31 -5.69 4.08
N ARG A 8 9.40 -5.92 3.34
CA ARG A 8 10.76 -5.76 3.88
C ARG A 8 11.28 -4.34 3.70
N VAL A 9 12.05 -3.88 4.68
CA VAL A 9 12.77 -2.59 4.56
C VAL A 9 13.73 -2.69 3.37
N GLY A 10 13.64 -1.73 2.45
CA GLY A 10 14.48 -1.70 1.25
C GLY A 10 13.98 -2.55 0.08
N GLU A 11 12.77 -3.11 0.12
CA GLU A 11 12.19 -3.78 -1.06
C GLU A 11 12.02 -2.79 -2.24
N THR A 12 12.17 -3.31 -3.46
CA THR A 12 11.90 -2.55 -4.69
C THR A 12 10.40 -2.33 -4.87
N ASP A 13 10.03 -1.36 -5.70
CA ASP A 13 8.62 -1.03 -5.89
C ASP A 13 7.88 -2.13 -6.65
N GLU A 14 8.50 -2.77 -7.64
CA GLU A 14 7.98 -3.99 -8.27
C GLU A 14 7.77 -5.13 -7.26
N ALA A 15 8.76 -5.40 -6.41
CA ALA A 15 8.66 -6.47 -5.41
C ALA A 15 7.52 -6.20 -4.42
N ARG A 16 7.38 -4.94 -3.99
CA ARG A 16 6.25 -4.49 -3.18
C ARG A 16 4.92 -4.70 -3.90
N ALA A 17 4.80 -4.26 -5.15
CA ALA A 17 3.56 -4.37 -5.92
C ALA A 17 3.13 -5.84 -6.09
N GLN A 18 4.07 -6.73 -6.42
CA GLN A 18 3.80 -8.17 -6.52
C GLN A 18 3.38 -8.76 -5.16
N ARG A 19 4.07 -8.40 -4.09
CA ARG A 19 3.74 -8.84 -2.73
C ARG A 19 2.33 -8.39 -2.33
N VAL A 20 2.00 -7.12 -2.56
CA VAL A 20 0.68 -6.54 -2.24
C VAL A 20 -0.40 -7.25 -3.05
N SER A 21 -0.20 -7.44 -4.35
CA SER A 21 -1.15 -8.17 -5.20
C SER A 21 -1.42 -9.59 -4.69
N ARG A 22 -0.36 -10.32 -4.33
CA ARG A 22 -0.48 -11.68 -3.80
C ARG A 22 -1.16 -11.73 -2.43
N ALA A 23 -0.83 -10.80 -1.53
CA ALA A 23 -1.48 -10.70 -0.23
C ALA A 23 -2.97 -10.35 -0.38
N ALA A 24 -3.30 -9.42 -1.28
CA ALA A 24 -4.68 -9.03 -1.57
C ALA A 24 -5.51 -10.18 -2.15
N ALA A 25 -4.93 -10.99 -3.04
CA ALA A 25 -5.59 -12.18 -3.58
C ALA A 25 -5.97 -13.19 -2.48
N ILE A 26 -5.13 -13.36 -1.45
CA ILE A 26 -5.45 -14.21 -0.30
C ILE A 26 -6.54 -13.56 0.56
N CYS A 27 -6.45 -12.26 0.82
CA CYS A 27 -7.47 -11.53 1.58
C CYS A 27 -8.85 -11.56 0.90
N ALA A 28 -8.91 -11.66 -0.44
CA ALA A 28 -10.17 -11.75 -1.17
C ALA A 28 -10.99 -13.01 -0.85
N LEU A 29 -10.34 -14.06 -0.33
CA LEU A 29 -10.97 -15.31 0.09
C LEU A 29 -11.40 -15.31 1.57
N CYS A 30 -11.20 -14.20 2.28
CA CYS A 30 -11.44 -14.10 3.72
C CYS A 30 -12.74 -13.35 4.02
N ASP A 31 -13.67 -14.01 4.70
CA ASP A 31 -15.00 -13.44 5.04
C ASP A 31 -14.90 -12.22 5.99
N VAL A 32 -13.83 -12.14 6.77
CA VAL A 32 -13.64 -11.06 7.77
C VAL A 32 -12.74 -9.93 7.26
N ARG A 33 -12.52 -9.83 5.95
CA ARG A 33 -11.61 -8.84 5.35
C ARG A 33 -11.91 -7.40 5.79
N GLU A 34 -13.18 -7.01 5.84
CA GLU A 34 -13.61 -5.65 6.19
C GLU A 34 -13.30 -5.35 7.66
N ARG A 35 -13.72 -6.24 8.56
CA ARG A 35 -13.43 -6.12 9.99
C ARG A 35 -11.92 -6.15 10.28
N CYS A 36 -11.14 -6.90 9.49
CA CYS A 36 -9.69 -6.95 9.59
C CYS A 36 -9.08 -5.59 9.24
N LEU A 37 -9.51 -4.98 8.13
CA LEU A 37 -9.07 -3.65 7.70
C LEU A 37 -9.45 -2.57 8.73
N GLU A 38 -10.68 -2.58 9.22
CA GLU A 38 -11.13 -1.63 10.25
C GLU A 38 -10.27 -1.71 11.52
N LYS A 39 -9.97 -2.92 11.99
CA LYS A 39 -9.11 -3.11 13.15
C LYS A 39 -7.69 -2.61 12.91
N ALA A 40 -7.15 -2.84 11.72
CA ALA A 40 -5.81 -2.36 11.37
C ALA A 40 -5.74 -0.83 11.35
N ILE A 41 -6.76 -0.17 10.80
CA ILE A 41 -6.89 1.29 10.81
C ILE A 41 -7.05 1.81 12.24
N ALA A 42 -7.94 1.19 13.04
CA ALA A 42 -8.19 1.59 14.43
C ALA A 42 -6.93 1.48 15.30
N ARG A 43 -6.10 0.46 15.07
CA ARG A 43 -4.80 0.28 15.74
C ARG A 43 -3.69 1.16 15.19
N ARG A 44 -3.94 1.88 14.08
CA ARG A 44 -2.94 2.64 13.33
C ARG A 44 -1.74 1.77 12.97
N GLU A 45 -2.02 0.58 12.46
CA GLU A 45 -0.98 -0.35 12.03
C GLU A 45 0.00 0.37 11.09
N PRO A 46 1.31 0.32 11.37
CA PRO A 46 2.26 1.23 10.75
C PRO A 46 2.49 0.91 9.27
N TRP A 47 2.34 -0.35 8.86
CA TRP A 47 2.49 -0.79 7.47
C TRP A 47 1.94 -2.21 7.26
N GLY A 48 1.79 -2.60 5.99
CA GLY A 48 1.45 -3.97 5.57
C GLY A 48 0.08 -4.08 4.89
N VAL A 49 -0.30 -5.29 4.46
CA VAL A 49 -1.58 -5.56 3.80
C VAL A 49 -2.60 -6.08 4.81
N TRP A 50 -3.75 -5.41 4.87
CA TRP A 50 -4.83 -5.68 5.80
C TRP A 50 -6.17 -5.63 5.05
N GLY A 51 -6.97 -6.70 5.15
CA GLY A 51 -8.26 -6.78 4.45
C GLY A 51 -8.19 -6.59 2.92
N GLY A 52 -7.02 -6.83 2.31
CA GLY A 52 -6.78 -6.65 0.88
C GLY A 52 -6.24 -5.29 0.47
N GLU A 53 -6.07 -4.37 1.42
CA GLU A 53 -5.56 -3.02 1.19
C GLU A 53 -4.18 -2.85 1.84
N GLU A 54 -3.28 -2.12 1.19
CA GLU A 54 -1.99 -1.80 1.79
C GLU A 54 -2.10 -0.54 2.66
N LEU A 55 -1.60 -0.64 3.89
CA LEU A 55 -1.46 0.47 4.81
C LEU A 55 -0.03 1.01 4.81
N GLU A 56 0.08 2.32 4.91
CA GLU A 56 1.28 3.04 5.32
C GLU A 56 0.90 4.10 6.35
N ARG A 57 1.61 4.13 7.48
CA ARG A 57 1.40 5.09 8.57
C ARG A 57 -0.07 5.13 9.02
N GLY A 58 -0.71 3.96 9.10
CA GLY A 58 -2.12 3.82 9.49
C GLY A 58 -3.14 4.29 8.45
N LYS A 59 -2.72 4.55 7.20
CA LYS A 59 -3.61 4.99 6.11
C LYS A 59 -3.56 4.02 4.94
N ILE A 60 -4.70 3.80 4.30
CA ILE A 60 -4.76 3.04 3.05
C ILE A 60 -4.03 3.83 1.96
N ILE A 61 -3.11 3.18 1.27
CA ILE A 61 -2.41 3.73 0.12
C ILE A 61 -2.81 2.94 -1.12
N LYS A 62 -3.35 3.65 -2.10
CA LYS A 62 -3.68 3.08 -3.41
C LYS A 62 -2.66 3.57 -4.41
N ASN A 63 -2.02 2.64 -5.10
CA ASN A 63 -1.21 2.92 -6.27
C ASN A 63 -0.05 3.91 -5.98
N ARG A 64 0.91 3.50 -5.14
CA ARG A 64 2.14 4.28 -5.01
C ARG A 64 2.80 4.40 -6.38
N ARG A 65 3.08 5.64 -6.77
CA ARG A 65 3.96 5.90 -7.89
C ARG A 65 5.33 5.28 -7.55
N PRO A 66 5.94 4.52 -8.47
CA PRO A 66 7.30 4.07 -8.30
C PRO A 66 8.20 5.25 -7.93
N ARG A 67 9.17 5.01 -7.07
CA ARG A 67 10.23 5.95 -6.72
C ARG A 67 11.05 6.20 -7.99
N GLY A 68 10.73 7.30 -8.67
CA GLY A 68 11.32 7.67 -9.94
C GLY A 68 10.80 9.03 -10.41
N ARG A 69 11.70 9.76 -11.09
CA ARG A 69 11.65 11.15 -11.58
C ARG A 69 10.30 11.90 -11.43
N PRO A 70 10.28 13.06 -10.74
CA PRO A 70 9.15 13.99 -10.76
C PRO A 70 8.70 14.31 -12.20
N PRO A 71 7.40 14.48 -12.47
CA PRO A 71 6.91 14.82 -13.80
C PRO A 71 7.55 16.13 -14.29
N LYS A 72 8.06 16.16 -15.52
CA LYS A 72 8.86 17.28 -16.08
C LYS A 72 8.03 18.54 -16.44
N ASN A 73 6.80 18.66 -15.97
CA ASN A 73 5.93 19.79 -16.29
C ASN A 73 4.89 20.05 -15.19
N SER A 74 5.33 20.66 -14.08
CA SER A 74 4.46 21.56 -13.33
C SER A 74 4.42 22.88 -14.08
N THR A 75 3.44 23.07 -14.96
CA THR A 75 3.19 24.33 -15.65
C THR A 75 3.21 25.48 -14.64
N ASP A 76 4.24 26.32 -14.72
CA ASP A 76 4.35 27.55 -13.94
C ASP A 76 3.42 28.58 -14.58
N SER A 77 2.20 28.67 -14.05
CA SER A 77 1.27 29.74 -14.38
C SER A 77 1.64 31.02 -13.63
N ARG A 78 2.81 31.60 -13.94
CA ARG A 78 3.23 32.96 -13.53
C ARG A 78 3.55 33.89 -14.70
N LEU A 79 2.84 33.76 -15.81
CA LEU A 79 2.70 34.86 -16.76
C LEU A 79 1.26 35.32 -16.79
N ASN A 80 1.02 36.44 -16.12
CA ASN A 80 -0.05 37.38 -16.39
C ASN A 80 0.62 38.64 -16.94
#